data_AF-A0A7H4MIR5-F1
#
_entry.id   AF-A0A7H4MIR5-F1
#
_cell.length_a   1.000
_cell.length_b   1.000
_cell.length_c   1.000
_cell.angle_alpha   90.00
_cell.angle_beta   90.00
_cell.angle_gamma   90.00
#
_symmetry.space_group_name_H-M   'P 1'
#
loop_
_entity.id
_entity.type
_entity.pdbx_description
1 polymer ?
#
loop_
_entity_poly.entity_id
_entity_poly.type
_entity_poly.pdbx_seq_one_letter_code
_entity_poly.pdbx_strand_id
1 'polypeptide(L)'
;MEPLFYALAQIPTLGWIPLLMVLFGIDNGLKLAVIVKTTVVPMTINTQQAVASVPQTLSEASRVMNFSRWQRLRWLVIPASLPGWFTGLRLALSQAWVSLIVVELLASSEGIGYLMVWGRQLFQLDIVFVTIAVVGLSGMLMEWAANRACSRLVFWPQPAAGRLAWKPQASWRALPLPIVLLALWQLASQWGWIDSGLFSSPLAVAARFVQGILSGELSAVMLASLGRAVVGGALGIAGGLLCGLLLALRPRAGQIFTPTLNVLRHIALFAWLPLLTAWVGNDNGGKIVFIALASFFPMFFSTLQAVLQRNPQLDEVARVLRLGEFARLRRVILPGAAPGIFAGLRLALIYAWLGNIGAEYFMSSGVGIGSLMINAQQLLDMPTILCGMVLVGITGAALDKAGRLLEMRATRWRQQEQL
;
A
#
# COMPACT_ATOMS: atom_id res chain seq x y z
N MET A 1 15.76 16.07 2.99
CA MET A 1 14.83 15.34 3.89
C MET A 1 13.89 14.42 3.13
N GLU A 2 13.31 14.85 2.01
CA GLU A 2 12.31 14.07 1.28
C GLU A 2 12.75 12.68 0.78
N PRO A 3 13.92 12.47 0.16
CA PRO A 3 14.22 11.16 -0.42
C PRO A 3 14.40 10.05 0.64
N LEU A 4 14.91 10.40 1.82
CA LEU A 4 14.99 9.47 2.96
C LEU A 4 13.61 9.10 3.50
N PHE A 5 12.74 10.10 3.65
CA PHE A 5 11.37 9.87 4.08
C PHE A 5 10.63 8.95 3.12
N TYR A 6 10.77 9.18 1.81
CA TYR A 6 10.19 8.31 0.78
C TYR A 6 10.84 6.91 0.74
N ALA A 7 12.14 6.79 0.99
CA ALA A 7 12.81 5.49 1.07
C ALA A 7 12.30 4.65 2.24
N LEU A 8 12.12 5.25 3.42
CA LEU A 8 11.54 4.57 4.59
C LEU A 8 10.05 4.26 4.39
N ALA A 9 9.31 5.12 3.68
CA ALA A 9 7.92 4.90 3.34
C ALA A 9 7.70 3.76 2.34
N GLN A 10 8.70 3.41 1.53
CA GLN A 10 8.61 2.30 0.56
C GLN A 10 8.61 0.93 1.23
N ILE A 11 9.20 0.80 2.43
CA ILE A 11 9.17 -0.45 3.17
C ILE A 11 7.73 -0.66 3.68
N PRO A 12 7.03 -1.72 3.23
CA PRO A 12 5.71 -2.05 3.72
C PRO A 12 5.71 -2.17 5.24
N THR A 13 4.63 -1.76 5.87
CA THR A 13 4.49 -1.82 7.34
C THR A 13 4.76 -3.23 7.88
N LEU A 14 4.37 -4.27 7.15
CA LEU A 14 4.69 -5.66 7.48
C LEU A 14 6.19 -5.90 7.66
N GLY A 15 7.03 -5.33 6.80
CA GLY A 15 8.49 -5.48 6.91
C GLY A 15 9.05 -4.96 8.24
N TRP A 16 8.41 -3.95 8.83
CA TRP A 16 8.84 -3.38 10.10
C TRP A 16 8.46 -4.23 11.31
N ILE A 17 7.51 -5.15 11.18
CA ILE A 17 6.93 -5.82 12.36
C ILE A 17 7.98 -6.62 13.15
N PRO A 18 8.82 -7.48 12.55
CA PRO A 18 9.79 -8.26 13.33
C PRO A 18 10.78 -7.38 14.10
N LEU A 19 11.19 -6.26 13.52
CA LEU A 19 12.05 -5.28 14.20
C LEU A 19 11.31 -4.61 15.37
N LEU A 20 10.08 -4.14 15.14
CA LEU A 20 9.27 -3.47 16.16
C LEU A 20 8.88 -4.42 17.30
N MET A 21 8.68 -5.71 17.00
CA MET A 21 8.42 -6.76 18.00
C MET A 21 9.58 -6.90 18.97
N VAL A 22 10.82 -6.85 18.50
CA VAL A 22 11.97 -6.96 19.41
C VAL A 22 12.20 -5.67 20.18
N LEU A 23 11.98 -4.50 19.56
CA LEU A 23 12.22 -3.21 20.20
C LEU A 23 11.17 -2.84 21.26
N PHE A 24 9.89 -3.06 20.97
CA PHE A 24 8.77 -2.63 21.81
C PHE A 24 8.06 -3.78 22.51
N GLY A 25 8.51 -5.02 22.28
CA GLY A 25 7.83 -6.22 22.75
C GLY A 25 6.58 -6.57 21.94
N ILE A 26 5.83 -7.54 22.47
CA ILE A 26 4.55 -8.02 21.92
C ILE A 26 3.41 -7.17 22.53
N ASP A 27 2.24 -7.16 21.88
CA ASP A 27 1.01 -6.52 22.36
C ASP A 27 0.97 -4.98 22.23
N ASN A 28 0.74 -4.22 23.31
CA ASN A 28 0.39 -2.79 23.22
C ASN A 28 1.52 -1.89 22.68
N GLY A 29 2.79 -2.18 23.04
CA GLY A 29 3.94 -1.44 22.52
C GLY A 29 4.04 -1.54 20.98
N LEU A 30 3.87 -2.76 20.46
CA LEU A 30 3.86 -3.02 19.02
C LEU A 30 2.66 -2.36 18.32
N LYS A 31 1.44 -2.50 18.87
CA LYS A 31 0.24 -1.87 18.32
C LYS A 31 0.45 -0.37 18.09
N LEU A 32 0.91 0.34 19.13
CA LEU A 32 1.16 1.78 19.07
C LEU A 32 2.28 2.13 18.08
N ALA A 33 3.41 1.44 18.12
CA ALA A 33 4.54 1.74 17.24
C ALA A 33 4.16 1.59 15.76
N VAL A 34 3.42 0.55 15.40
CA VAL A 34 2.99 0.30 14.03
C VAL A 34 1.90 1.31 13.61
N ILE A 35 0.94 1.65 14.48
CA ILE A 35 -0.07 2.71 14.20
C ILE A 35 0.61 4.06 13.96
N VAL A 36 1.55 4.45 14.81
CA VAL A 36 2.30 5.71 14.63
C VAL A 36 3.03 5.70 13.29
N LYS A 37 3.75 4.61 12.97
CA LYS A 37 4.44 4.49 11.68
C LYS A 37 3.49 4.63 10.49
N THR A 38 2.33 3.95 10.53
CA THR A 38 1.39 3.92 9.41
C THR A 38 0.62 5.23 9.21
N THR A 39 0.41 6.00 10.26
CA THR A 39 -0.33 7.27 10.20
C THR A 39 0.56 8.44 9.79
N VAL A 40 1.83 8.45 10.22
CA VAL A 40 2.78 9.53 9.93
C VAL A 40 2.97 9.72 8.41
N VAL A 41 3.19 8.64 7.66
CA VAL A 41 3.47 8.73 6.21
C VAL A 41 2.37 9.44 5.41
N PRO A 42 1.10 8.96 5.41
CA PRO A 42 0.04 9.62 4.66
C PRO A 42 -0.26 11.02 5.19
N MET A 43 -0.16 11.25 6.50
CA MET A 43 -0.41 12.58 7.07
C MET A 43 0.63 13.59 6.61
N THR A 44 1.92 13.25 6.65
CA THR A 44 3.01 14.14 6.20
C THR A 44 2.91 14.42 4.70
N ILE A 45 2.70 13.40 3.86
CA ILE A 45 2.62 13.56 2.40
C ILE A 45 1.43 14.45 2.02
N ASN A 46 0.24 14.18 2.56
CA ASN A 46 -0.95 14.95 2.23
C ASN A 46 -0.87 16.39 2.78
N THR A 47 -0.32 16.57 3.98
CA THR A 47 -0.08 17.91 4.54
C THR A 47 0.89 18.71 3.67
N GLN A 48 2.00 18.09 3.25
CA GLN A 48 2.98 18.74 2.37
C GLN A 48 2.36 19.11 1.03
N GLN A 49 1.65 18.17 0.39
CA GLN A 49 0.99 18.40 -0.89
C GLN A 49 -0.06 19.51 -0.79
N ALA A 50 -0.84 19.53 0.29
CA ALA A 50 -1.87 20.55 0.51
C ALA A 50 -1.30 21.96 0.67
N VAL A 51 -0.16 22.09 1.35
CA VAL A 51 0.56 23.37 1.48
C VAL A 51 1.20 23.78 0.15
N ALA A 52 1.74 22.83 -0.60
CA ALA A 52 2.35 23.09 -1.91
C ALA A 52 1.32 23.40 -3.00
N SER A 53 0.08 22.90 -2.88
CA SER A 53 -1.00 23.10 -3.85
C SER A 53 -1.77 24.41 -3.66
N VAL A 54 -1.34 25.27 -2.73
CA VAL A 54 -1.99 26.57 -2.53
C VAL A 54 -1.85 27.39 -3.82
N PRO A 55 -2.97 27.86 -4.43
CA PRO A 55 -2.96 28.60 -5.68
C PRO A 55 -1.98 29.79 -5.66
N GLN A 56 -1.24 29.95 -6.76
CA GLN A 56 -0.30 31.05 -6.91
C GLN A 56 -1.00 32.42 -6.81
N THR A 57 -2.23 32.54 -7.30
CA THR A 57 -3.05 33.75 -7.22
C THR A 57 -3.30 34.21 -5.78
N LEU A 58 -3.61 33.28 -4.87
CA LEU A 58 -3.75 33.60 -3.44
C LEU A 58 -2.40 34.05 -2.85
N SER A 59 -1.31 33.39 -3.24
CA SER A 59 0.03 33.76 -2.78
C SER A 59 0.43 35.15 -3.28
N GLU A 60 0.10 35.52 -4.52
CA GLU A 60 0.35 36.85 -5.09
C GLU A 60 -0.49 37.92 -4.41
N ALA A 61 -1.79 37.65 -4.18
CA ALA A 61 -2.66 38.55 -3.43
C ALA A 61 -2.10 38.85 -2.03
N SER A 62 -1.57 37.84 -1.32
CA SER A 62 -0.95 38.05 0.00
C SER A 62 0.32 38.91 -0.04
N ARG A 63 1.07 38.87 -1.15
CA ARG A 63 2.25 39.73 -1.35
C ARG A 63 1.84 41.17 -1.63
N VAL A 64 0.81 41.38 -2.45
CA VAL A 64 0.25 42.71 -2.73
C VAL A 64 -0.32 43.33 -1.45
N MET A 65 -0.96 42.53 -0.59
CA MET A 65 -1.48 42.97 0.71
C MET A 65 -0.43 43.08 1.82
N ASN A 66 0.87 42.87 1.53
CA ASN A 66 1.97 42.93 2.51
C ASN A 66 1.74 42.07 3.78
N PHE A 67 1.16 40.88 3.64
CA PHE A 67 0.95 39.99 4.79
C PHE A 67 2.28 39.58 5.42
N SER A 68 2.36 39.68 6.75
CA SER A 68 3.48 39.13 7.52
C SER A 68 3.55 37.59 7.38
N ARG A 69 4.70 36.97 7.69
CA ARG A 69 4.86 35.51 7.64
C ARG A 69 3.79 34.77 8.47
N TRP A 70 3.41 35.34 9.62
CA TRP A 70 2.38 34.81 10.49
C TRP A 70 0.97 34.99 9.94
N GLN A 71 0.68 36.16 9.35
CA GLN A 71 -0.60 36.40 8.69
C GLN A 71 -0.78 35.46 7.49
N ARG A 72 0.26 35.31 6.67
CA ARG A 72 0.26 34.37 5.54
C ARG A 72 0.06 32.93 6.00
N LEU A 73 0.71 32.49 7.08
CA LEU A 73 0.52 31.15 7.62
C LEU A 73 -0.93 30.94 8.10
N ARG A 74 -1.42 31.81 8.98
CA ARG A 74 -2.71 31.63 9.67
C ARG A 74 -3.92 31.90 8.78
N TRP A 75 -3.84 32.86 7.85
CA TRP A 75 -4.99 33.31 7.06
C TRP A 75 -5.01 32.79 5.63
N LEU A 76 -3.90 32.28 5.12
CA LEU A 76 -3.82 31.76 3.75
C LEU A 76 -3.40 30.30 3.72
N VAL A 77 -2.26 29.94 4.29
CA VAL A 77 -1.71 28.58 4.15
C VAL A 77 -2.52 27.56 4.95
N ILE A 78 -2.75 27.79 6.25
CA ILE A 78 -3.51 26.85 7.09
C ILE A 78 -4.91 26.65 6.51
N PRO A 79 -5.69 27.72 6.23
CA PRO A 79 -6.99 27.52 5.63
C PRO A 79 -6.90 26.77 4.30
N ALA A 80 -6.16 27.27 3.32
CA ALA A 80 -6.11 26.65 1.99
C ALA A 80 -5.64 25.18 2.01
N SER A 81 -4.86 24.77 3.01
CA SER A 81 -4.36 23.39 3.15
C SER A 81 -5.20 22.48 4.05
N LEU A 82 -6.12 23.01 4.87
CA LEU A 82 -7.01 22.22 5.75
C LEU A 82 -7.74 21.07 5.02
N PRO A 83 -8.33 21.26 3.83
CA PRO A 83 -8.99 20.16 3.10
C PRO A 83 -8.04 18.97 2.82
N GLY A 84 -6.78 19.26 2.52
CA GLY A 84 -5.77 18.23 2.30
C GLY A 84 -5.32 17.55 3.58
N TRP A 85 -5.29 18.27 4.71
CA TRP A 85 -5.00 17.66 6.03
C TRP A 85 -6.08 16.64 6.41
N PHE A 86 -7.35 16.97 6.19
CA PHE A 86 -8.46 16.04 6.41
C PHE A 86 -8.40 14.83 5.49
N THR A 87 -7.98 15.03 4.23
CA THR A 87 -7.73 13.91 3.32
C THR A 87 -6.61 13.00 3.85
N GLY A 88 -5.52 13.59 4.35
CA GLY A 88 -4.44 12.88 5.03
C GLY A 88 -4.90 12.13 6.27
N LEU A 89 -5.70 12.77 7.13
CA LEU A 89 -6.26 12.18 8.35
C LEU A 89 -7.14 10.97 8.04
N ARG A 90 -8.04 11.09 7.05
CA ARG A 90 -8.89 9.96 6.62
C ARG A 90 -8.06 8.78 6.13
N LEU A 91 -7.05 9.04 5.31
CA LEU A 91 -6.14 8.00 4.82
C LEU A 91 -5.33 7.37 5.97
N ALA A 92 -4.83 8.19 6.90
CA ALA A 92 -4.12 7.75 8.08
C ALA A 92 -5.00 6.85 8.98
N LEU A 93 -6.26 7.24 9.21
CA LEU A 93 -7.22 6.48 10.00
C LEU A 93 -7.53 5.11 9.37
N SER A 94 -7.72 5.07 8.05
CA SER A 94 -7.91 3.82 7.30
C SER A 94 -6.68 2.91 7.38
N GLN A 95 -5.47 3.46 7.24
CA GLN A 95 -4.22 2.70 7.37
C GLN A 95 -3.97 2.21 8.80
N ALA A 96 -4.27 3.04 9.81
CA ALA A 96 -4.17 2.67 11.22
C ALA A 96 -5.06 1.47 11.55
N TRP A 97 -6.29 1.45 11.02
CA TRP A 97 -7.23 0.34 11.20
C TRP A 97 -6.68 -0.98 10.67
N VAL A 98 -6.24 -0.99 9.40
CA VAL A 98 -5.67 -2.20 8.77
C VAL A 98 -4.42 -2.64 9.53
N SER A 99 -3.59 -1.69 9.94
CA SER A 99 -2.37 -1.95 10.68
C SER A 99 -2.63 -2.55 12.06
N LEU A 100 -3.64 -2.05 12.78
CA LEU A 100 -4.02 -2.56 14.09
C LEU A 100 -4.45 -4.02 13.99
N ILE A 101 -5.34 -4.33 13.04
CA ILE A 101 -5.80 -5.71 12.80
C ILE A 101 -4.62 -6.63 12.51
N VAL A 102 -3.71 -6.22 11.63
CA VAL A 102 -2.52 -7.02 11.29
C VAL A 102 -1.67 -7.32 12.52
N VAL A 103 -1.47 -6.34 13.40
CA VAL A 103 -0.70 -6.54 14.64
C VAL A 103 -1.45 -7.47 15.60
N GLU A 104 -2.76 -7.29 15.76
CA GLU A 104 -3.60 -8.16 16.59
C GLU A 104 -3.60 -9.61 16.11
N LEU A 105 -3.60 -9.85 14.79
CA LEU A 105 -3.47 -11.19 14.23
C LEU A 105 -2.11 -11.83 14.54
N LEU A 106 -1.03 -11.04 14.52
CA LEU A 106 0.33 -11.60 14.50
C LEU A 106 0.90 -11.77 15.90
N ALA A 107 0.69 -10.79 16.78
CA ALA A 107 1.36 -10.71 18.08
C ALA A 107 0.58 -9.84 19.06
N SER A 108 -0.64 -10.28 19.38
CA SER A 108 -1.39 -9.77 20.52
C SER A 108 -2.08 -10.92 21.25
N SER A 109 -2.40 -10.68 22.51
CA SER A 109 -3.15 -11.60 23.37
C SER A 109 -4.61 -11.17 23.55
N GLU A 110 -5.01 -10.06 22.91
CA GLU A 110 -6.32 -9.45 23.02
C GLU A 110 -6.71 -8.77 21.69
N GLY A 111 -8.01 -8.50 21.51
CA GLY A 111 -8.52 -7.83 20.31
C GLY A 111 -9.20 -8.76 19.30
N ILE A 112 -9.80 -8.17 18.27
CA ILE A 112 -10.63 -8.88 17.29
C ILE A 112 -9.74 -9.73 16.38
N GLY A 113 -8.55 -9.23 16.03
CA GLY A 113 -7.57 -9.99 15.26
C GLY A 113 -7.07 -11.23 16.01
N TYR A 114 -6.85 -11.13 17.32
CA TYR A 114 -6.48 -12.25 18.17
C TYR A 114 -7.60 -13.30 18.23
N LEU A 115 -8.83 -12.88 18.51
CA LEU A 115 -10.00 -13.78 18.55
C LEU A 115 -10.20 -14.54 17.23
N MET A 116 -9.93 -13.88 16.11
CA MET A 116 -10.01 -14.48 14.80
C MET A 116 -8.94 -15.58 14.59
N VAL A 117 -7.70 -15.34 15.03
CA VAL A 117 -6.62 -16.35 14.96
C VAL A 117 -6.87 -17.49 15.95
N TRP A 118 -7.41 -17.20 17.12
CA TRP A 118 -7.81 -18.19 18.11
C TRP A 118 -8.94 -19.09 17.59
N GLY A 119 -10.01 -18.50 17.05
CA GLY A 119 -11.12 -19.23 16.44
C GLY A 119 -10.65 -20.13 15.30
N ARG A 120 -9.70 -19.66 14.49
CA ARG A 120 -9.03 -20.47 13.46
C ARG A 120 -8.31 -21.68 14.04
N GLN A 121 -7.52 -21.50 15.10
CA GLN A 121 -6.75 -22.59 15.73
C GLN A 121 -7.67 -23.68 16.29
N LEU A 122 -8.83 -23.30 16.82
CA LEU A 122 -9.85 -24.21 17.31
C LEU A 122 -10.81 -24.73 16.22
N PHE A 123 -10.59 -24.36 14.95
CA PHE A 123 -11.50 -24.63 13.83
C PHE A 123 -12.95 -24.14 14.07
N GLN A 124 -13.14 -23.15 14.92
CA GLN A 124 -14.40 -22.46 15.19
C GLN A 124 -14.64 -21.38 14.14
N LEU A 125 -15.07 -21.83 12.95
CA LEU A 125 -15.28 -20.96 11.79
C LEU A 125 -16.41 -19.94 12.01
N ASP A 126 -17.36 -20.23 12.89
CA ASP A 126 -18.39 -19.31 13.35
C ASP A 126 -17.79 -18.04 13.97
N ILE A 127 -16.84 -18.17 14.90
CA ILE A 127 -16.13 -17.03 15.49
C ILE A 127 -15.34 -16.26 14.42
N VAL A 128 -14.70 -16.99 13.50
CA VAL A 128 -13.97 -16.38 12.38
C VAL A 128 -14.90 -15.55 11.50
N PHE A 129 -16.08 -16.04 11.14
CA PHE A 129 -17.03 -15.28 10.32
C PHE A 129 -17.57 -14.06 11.07
N VAL A 130 -17.87 -14.18 12.36
CA VAL A 130 -18.32 -13.04 13.18
C VAL A 130 -17.25 -11.96 13.28
N THR A 131 -16.00 -12.35 13.56
CA THR A 131 -14.87 -11.40 13.66
C THR A 131 -14.60 -10.70 12.32
N ILE A 132 -14.66 -11.42 11.19
CA ILE A 132 -14.58 -10.83 9.83
C ILE A 132 -15.69 -9.80 9.61
N ALA A 133 -16.93 -10.12 9.98
CA ALA A 133 -18.07 -9.22 9.82
C ALA A 133 -17.91 -7.96 10.68
N VAL A 134 -17.50 -8.11 11.96
CA VAL A 134 -17.26 -6.98 12.86
C VAL A 134 -16.15 -6.08 12.32
N VAL A 135 -15.04 -6.65 11.84
CA VAL A 135 -13.93 -5.90 11.22
C VAL A 135 -14.39 -5.10 10.00
N GLY A 136 -15.20 -5.70 9.14
CA GLY A 136 -15.75 -5.03 7.96
C GLY A 136 -16.69 -3.89 8.33
N LEU A 137 -17.61 -4.14 9.26
CA LEU A 137 -18.59 -3.15 9.72
C LEU A 137 -17.93 -1.98 10.44
N SER A 138 -16.96 -2.23 11.33
CA SER A 138 -16.24 -1.17 12.04
C SER A 138 -15.37 -0.34 11.08
N GLY A 139 -14.70 -0.98 10.12
CA GLY A 139 -13.95 -0.30 9.06
C GLY A 139 -14.85 0.62 8.23
N MET A 140 -16.01 0.12 7.78
CA MET A 140 -17.00 0.90 7.05
C MET A 140 -17.56 2.06 7.88
N LEU A 141 -17.90 1.82 9.16
CA LEU A 141 -18.37 2.85 10.09
C LEU A 141 -17.33 3.95 10.28
N MET A 142 -16.06 3.57 10.45
CA MET A 142 -14.98 4.52 10.67
C MET A 142 -14.72 5.37 9.42
N GLU A 143 -14.71 4.77 8.23
CA GLU A 143 -14.57 5.50 6.98
C GLU A 143 -15.77 6.42 6.71
N TRP A 144 -16.99 5.94 6.99
CA TRP A 144 -18.20 6.75 6.91
C TRP A 144 -18.18 7.95 7.86
N ALA A 145 -17.82 7.73 9.13
CA ALA A 145 -17.72 8.78 10.14
C ALA A 145 -16.67 9.82 9.77
N ALA A 146 -15.50 9.40 9.29
CA ALA A 146 -14.44 10.29 8.82
C ALA A 146 -14.90 11.13 7.61
N ASN A 147 -15.54 10.51 6.62
CA ASN A 147 -16.09 11.22 5.46
C ASN A 147 -17.19 12.20 5.87
N ARG A 148 -18.07 11.82 6.81
CA ARG A 148 -19.13 12.70 7.32
C ARG A 148 -18.55 13.89 8.08
N ALA A 149 -17.55 13.67 8.93
CA ALA A 149 -16.85 14.73 9.64
C ALA A 149 -16.17 15.70 8.65
N CYS A 150 -15.48 15.19 7.63
CA CYS A 150 -14.87 16.00 6.58
C CYS A 150 -15.91 16.87 5.87
N SER A 151 -17.04 16.29 5.44
CA SER A 151 -18.11 17.02 4.76
C SER A 151 -18.75 18.13 5.61
N ARG A 152 -18.71 17.99 6.95
CA ARG A 152 -19.25 18.98 7.88
C ARG A 152 -18.27 20.10 8.19
N LEU A 153 -16.97 19.78 8.27
CA LEU A 153 -15.93 20.74 8.67
C LEU A 153 -15.34 21.50 7.49
N VAL A 154 -15.31 20.91 6.29
CA VAL A 154 -14.74 21.50 5.09
C VAL A 154 -15.86 21.81 4.09
N PHE A 155 -16.33 23.06 4.08
CA PHE A 155 -17.45 23.51 3.25
C PHE A 155 -17.02 24.14 1.91
N TRP A 156 -15.73 24.38 1.70
CA TRP A 156 -15.21 25.16 0.56
C TRP A 156 -14.59 24.24 -0.49
N PRO A 157 -14.80 24.54 -1.80
CA PRO A 157 -14.34 23.68 -2.88
C PRO A 157 -12.82 23.54 -2.86
N GLN A 158 -12.34 22.32 -3.03
CA GLN A 158 -10.95 22.09 -3.37
C GLN A 158 -10.72 22.71 -4.76
N PRO A 159 -9.71 23.57 -4.97
CA PRO A 159 -9.17 23.70 -6.32
C PRO A 159 -8.79 22.27 -6.71
N ALA A 160 -9.33 21.76 -7.83
CA ALA A 160 -8.93 20.48 -8.39
C ALA A 160 -7.41 20.47 -8.31
N ALA A 161 -6.84 19.57 -7.51
CA ALA A 161 -5.41 19.55 -7.27
C ALA A 161 -4.78 19.44 -8.66
N GLY A 162 -4.40 20.58 -9.22
CA GLY A 162 -3.66 20.64 -10.45
C GLY A 162 -2.49 19.74 -10.18
N ARG A 163 -2.23 18.80 -11.08
CA ARG A 163 -1.05 17.94 -11.00
C ARG A 163 0.16 18.87 -11.11
N LEU A 164 0.50 19.57 -10.04
CA LEU A 164 1.87 19.88 -9.72
C LEU A 164 2.46 18.50 -9.47
N ALA A 165 2.81 17.84 -10.58
CA ALA A 165 3.70 16.72 -10.60
C ALA A 165 5.01 17.27 -10.07
N TRP A 166 5.08 17.36 -8.74
CA TRP A 166 6.30 17.61 -8.03
C TRP A 166 7.17 16.42 -8.40
N LYS A 167 7.99 16.60 -9.44
CA LYS A 167 8.97 15.60 -9.84
C LYS A 167 9.95 15.59 -8.67
N PRO A 168 10.08 14.49 -7.91
CA PRO A 168 11.17 14.37 -6.97
C PRO A 168 12.43 14.43 -7.82
N GLN A 169 13.01 15.62 -7.92
CA GLN A 169 14.27 15.80 -8.62
C GLN A 169 15.27 15.17 -7.67
N ALA A 170 15.63 13.91 -7.96
CA ALA A 170 16.72 13.21 -7.28
C ALA A 170 18.00 14.00 -7.57
N SER A 171 18.19 15.08 -6.82
CA SER A 171 19.37 15.90 -6.86
C SER A 171 20.41 15.20 -6.03
N TRP A 172 21.62 15.07 -6.56
CA TRP A 172 22.79 14.59 -5.84
C TRP A 172 23.01 15.35 -4.51
N ARG A 173 22.46 16.57 -4.39
CA ARG A 173 22.40 17.37 -3.17
C ARG A 173 21.60 16.76 -2.01
N ALA A 174 20.83 15.70 -2.24
CA ALA A 174 20.03 15.04 -1.22
C ALA A 174 20.65 13.72 -0.68
N LEU A 175 21.77 13.26 -1.24
CA LEU A 175 22.57 12.14 -0.72
C LEU A 175 23.37 12.41 0.58
N PRO A 176 23.85 13.63 0.91
CA PRO A 176 24.72 13.80 2.07
C PRO A 176 23.99 13.52 3.38
N LEU A 177 22.69 13.80 3.47
CA LEU A 177 21.91 13.56 4.69
C LEU A 177 21.75 12.05 5.03
N PRO A 178 21.38 11.15 4.08
CA PRO A 178 21.42 9.70 4.32
C PRO A 178 22.81 9.21 4.73
N ILE A 179 23.85 9.69 4.06
CA ILE A 179 25.22 9.25 4.32
C ILE A 179 25.66 9.68 5.72
N VAL A 180 25.40 10.93 6.12
CA VAL A 180 25.68 11.43 7.47
C VAL A 180 24.91 10.63 8.52
N LEU A 181 23.63 10.32 8.26
CA LEU A 181 22.81 9.56 9.21
C LEU A 181 23.29 8.11 9.36
N LEU A 182 23.71 7.47 8.27
CA LEU A 182 24.34 6.15 8.29
C LEU A 182 25.70 6.17 9.00
N ALA A 183 26.51 7.22 8.79
CA ALA A 183 27.79 7.38 9.44
C ALA A 183 27.62 7.60 10.96
N LEU A 184 26.67 8.45 11.36
CA LEU A 184 26.33 8.67 12.77
C LEU A 184 25.80 7.39 13.42
N TRP A 185 24.98 6.61 12.72
CA TRP A 185 24.51 5.31 13.22
C TRP A 185 25.66 4.31 13.38
N GLN A 186 26.56 4.23 12.39
CA GLN A 186 27.74 3.37 12.47
C GLN A 186 28.65 3.76 13.65
N LEU A 187 28.89 5.05 13.86
CA LEU A 187 29.70 5.57 14.97
C LEU A 187 29.02 5.30 16.32
N ALA A 188 27.71 5.54 16.43
CA ALA A 188 26.96 5.28 17.66
C ALA A 188 26.96 3.79 18.02
N SER A 189 26.86 2.89 17.04
CA SER A 189 27.00 1.45 17.26
C SER A 189 28.43 1.03 17.63
N GLN A 190 29.46 1.62 17.01
CA GLN A 190 30.87 1.31 17.33
C GLN A 190 31.29 1.79 18.71
N TRP A 191 30.76 2.93 19.16
CA TRP A 191 31.05 3.50 20.48
C TRP A 191 30.19 2.92 21.61
N GLY A 192 29.34 1.94 21.32
CA GLY A 192 28.50 1.28 22.32
C GLY A 192 27.41 2.19 22.91
N TRP A 193 27.06 3.29 22.22
CA TRP A 193 25.96 4.15 22.64
C TRP A 193 24.59 3.50 22.44
N ILE A 194 24.55 2.41 21.66
CA ILE A 194 23.37 1.65 21.34
C ILE A 194 23.69 0.17 21.55
N ASP A 195 22.80 -0.57 22.21
CA ASP A 195 22.93 -2.02 22.39
C ASP A 195 23.05 -2.72 21.04
N SER A 196 24.22 -3.28 20.77
CA SER A 196 24.56 -3.95 19.51
C SER A 196 23.69 -5.19 19.23
N GLY A 197 23.07 -5.76 20.27
CA GLY A 197 22.08 -6.83 20.17
C GLY A 197 20.69 -6.36 19.70
N LEU A 198 20.32 -5.10 19.93
CA LEU A 198 19.03 -4.53 19.52
C LEU A 198 19.12 -3.71 18.23
N PHE A 199 20.26 -3.05 17.99
CA PHE A 199 20.51 -2.24 16.79
C PHE A 199 21.82 -2.64 16.14
N SER A 200 21.73 -3.44 15.08
CA SER A 200 22.90 -3.82 14.29
C SER A 200 23.52 -2.64 13.58
N SER A 201 24.85 -2.61 13.53
CA SER A 201 25.55 -1.61 12.74
C SER A 201 25.23 -1.77 11.23
N PRO A 202 25.17 -0.67 10.45
CA PRO A 202 25.03 -0.72 9.00
C PRO A 202 26.02 -1.67 8.33
N LEU A 203 27.26 -1.72 8.83
CA LEU A 203 28.29 -2.62 8.34
C LEU A 203 27.93 -4.11 8.58
N ALA A 204 27.36 -4.45 9.73
CA ALA A 204 26.92 -5.81 10.02
C ALA A 204 25.77 -6.25 9.08
N VAL A 205 24.83 -5.34 8.79
CA VAL A 205 23.76 -5.60 7.82
C VAL A 205 24.33 -5.81 6.41
N ALA A 206 25.29 -4.98 5.99
CA ALA A 206 25.97 -5.12 4.71
C ALA A 206 26.77 -6.43 4.62
N ALA A 207 27.49 -6.81 5.68
CA ALA A 207 28.22 -8.07 5.76
C ALA A 207 27.28 -9.27 5.66
N ARG A 208 26.15 -9.27 6.39
CA ARG A 208 25.14 -10.34 6.31
C ARG A 208 24.52 -10.43 4.91
N PHE A 209 24.27 -9.30 4.27
CA PHE A 209 23.77 -9.24 2.90
C PHE A 209 24.75 -9.88 1.92
N VAL A 210 26.04 -9.53 1.99
CA VAL A 210 27.09 -10.12 1.13
C VAL A 210 27.23 -11.61 1.41
N GLN A 211 27.32 -12.02 2.67
CA GLN A 211 27.42 -13.43 3.06
C GLN A 211 26.24 -14.25 2.56
N GLY A 212 25.01 -13.72 2.70
CA GLY A 212 23.81 -14.42 2.27
C GLY A 212 23.64 -14.49 0.74
N ILE A 213 24.24 -13.56 -0.01
CA ILE A 213 24.34 -13.66 -1.47
C ILE A 213 25.39 -14.70 -1.87
N LEU A 214 26.56 -14.68 -1.23
CA LEU A 214 27.64 -15.64 -1.51
C LEU A 214 27.26 -17.08 -1.15
N SER A 215 26.50 -17.27 -0.08
CA SER A 215 25.99 -18.59 0.33
C SER A 215 24.83 -19.09 -0.54
N GLY A 216 24.24 -18.22 -1.38
CA GLY A 216 23.06 -18.53 -2.18
C GLY A 216 21.73 -18.56 -1.40
N GLU A 217 21.78 -18.47 -0.07
CA GLU A 217 20.63 -18.52 0.84
C GLU A 217 19.64 -17.39 0.53
N LEU A 218 20.10 -16.13 0.54
CA LEU A 218 19.23 -14.96 0.32
C LEU A 218 18.65 -14.96 -1.10
N SER A 219 19.43 -15.37 -2.10
CA SER A 219 18.95 -15.47 -3.48
C SER A 219 17.87 -16.53 -3.64
N ALA A 220 18.03 -17.71 -3.04
CA ALA A 220 17.04 -18.78 -3.11
C ALA A 220 15.75 -18.38 -2.40
N VAL A 221 15.87 -17.80 -1.21
CA VAL A 221 14.74 -17.29 -0.42
C VAL A 221 13.98 -16.20 -1.18
N MET A 222 14.71 -15.27 -1.79
CA MET A 222 14.12 -14.20 -2.58
C MET A 222 13.42 -14.71 -3.84
N LEU A 223 14.05 -15.64 -4.57
CA LEU A 223 13.47 -16.20 -5.78
C LEU A 223 12.18 -16.99 -5.49
N ALA A 224 12.13 -17.71 -4.36
CA ALA A 224 10.92 -18.38 -3.90
C ALA A 224 9.78 -17.38 -3.59
N SER A 225 10.08 -16.29 -2.89
CA SER A 225 9.12 -15.21 -2.60
C SER A 225 8.63 -14.52 -3.88
N LEU A 226 9.54 -14.16 -4.78
CA LEU A 226 9.19 -13.54 -6.06
C LEU A 226 8.39 -14.48 -6.97
N GLY A 227 8.77 -15.75 -7.05
CA GLY A 227 8.05 -16.74 -7.84
C GLY A 227 6.59 -16.87 -7.41
N ARG A 228 6.35 -16.95 -6.09
CA ARG A 228 4.99 -16.97 -5.53
C ARG A 228 4.23 -15.66 -5.78
N ALA A 229 4.89 -14.52 -5.62
CA ALA A 229 4.29 -13.21 -5.89
C ALA A 229 3.89 -13.06 -7.37
N VAL A 230 4.69 -13.56 -8.31
CA VAL A 230 4.40 -13.54 -9.75
C VAL A 230 3.26 -14.48 -10.10
N VAL A 231 3.29 -15.73 -9.63
CA VAL A 231 2.24 -16.72 -9.94
C VAL A 231 0.89 -16.31 -9.35
N GLY A 232 0.86 -16.01 -8.04
CA GLY A 232 -0.36 -15.54 -7.38
C GLY A 232 -0.84 -14.21 -7.95
N GLY A 233 0.08 -13.27 -8.18
CA GLY A 233 -0.21 -11.99 -8.80
C GLY A 233 -0.82 -12.12 -10.19
N ALA A 234 -0.25 -12.99 -11.05
CA ALA A 234 -0.77 -13.22 -12.39
C ALA A 234 -2.20 -13.78 -12.38
N LEU A 235 -2.48 -14.75 -11.50
CA LEU A 235 -3.83 -15.32 -11.34
C LEU A 235 -4.83 -14.27 -10.86
N GLY A 236 -4.47 -13.49 -9.83
CA GLY A 236 -5.33 -12.45 -9.28
C GLY A 236 -5.56 -11.30 -10.27
N ILE A 237 -4.52 -10.83 -10.94
CA ILE A 237 -4.60 -9.79 -11.99
C ILE A 237 -5.47 -10.27 -13.15
N ALA A 238 -5.25 -11.48 -13.66
CA ALA A 238 -6.06 -12.03 -14.74
C ALA A 238 -7.53 -12.16 -14.33
N GLY A 239 -7.81 -12.72 -13.16
CA GLY A 239 -9.17 -12.84 -12.64
C GLY A 239 -9.84 -11.48 -12.43
N GLY A 240 -9.12 -10.51 -11.85
CA GLY A 240 -9.63 -9.17 -11.59
C GLY A 240 -9.92 -8.41 -12.89
N LEU A 241 -9.02 -8.48 -13.86
CA LEU A 241 -9.20 -7.88 -15.19
C LEU A 241 -10.42 -8.48 -15.90
N LEU A 242 -10.53 -9.81 -15.94
CA LEU A 242 -11.63 -10.50 -16.62
C LEU A 242 -12.98 -10.19 -15.96
N CYS A 243 -13.09 -10.36 -14.63
CA CYS A 243 -14.31 -10.05 -13.90
C CYS A 243 -14.67 -8.56 -14.02
N GLY A 244 -13.69 -7.66 -13.91
CA GLY A 244 -13.89 -6.22 -14.02
C GLY A 244 -14.44 -5.82 -15.39
N LEU A 245 -13.88 -6.38 -16.47
CA LEU A 245 -14.38 -6.19 -17.83
C LEU A 245 -15.80 -6.77 -18.00
N LEU A 246 -16.04 -8.01 -17.57
CA LEU A 246 -17.34 -8.67 -17.73
C LEU A 246 -18.47 -7.90 -17.02
N LEU A 247 -18.22 -7.42 -15.80
CA LEU A 247 -19.19 -6.65 -15.01
C LEU A 247 -19.39 -5.23 -15.55
N ALA A 248 -18.34 -4.61 -16.10
CA ALA A 248 -18.45 -3.30 -16.74
C ALA A 248 -19.25 -3.35 -18.06
N LEU A 249 -19.13 -4.45 -18.81
CA LEU A 249 -19.82 -4.64 -20.09
C LEU A 249 -21.29 -5.08 -19.92
N ARG A 250 -21.67 -5.62 -18.75
CA ARG A 250 -23.04 -6.08 -18.47
C ARG A 250 -23.69 -5.24 -17.35
N PRO A 251 -24.41 -4.15 -17.69
CA PRO A 251 -24.97 -3.21 -16.70
C PRO A 251 -25.83 -3.87 -15.62
N ARG A 252 -26.65 -4.87 -16.00
CA ARG A 252 -27.51 -5.61 -15.07
C ARG A 252 -26.70 -6.41 -14.03
N ALA A 253 -25.64 -7.09 -14.47
CA ALA A 253 -24.75 -7.80 -13.56
C ALA A 253 -23.99 -6.81 -12.67
N GLY A 254 -23.52 -5.70 -13.25
CA GLY A 254 -22.84 -4.63 -12.51
C GLY A 254 -23.70 -4.08 -11.36
N GLN A 255 -25.00 -3.82 -11.58
CA GLN A 255 -25.89 -3.30 -10.55
C GLN A 255 -26.09 -4.26 -9.37
N ILE A 256 -26.08 -5.58 -9.62
CA ILE A 256 -26.30 -6.59 -8.57
C ILE A 256 -25.01 -6.89 -7.81
N PHE A 257 -23.90 -7.12 -8.51
CA PHE A 257 -22.67 -7.62 -7.89
C PHE A 257 -21.72 -6.51 -7.41
N THR A 258 -21.72 -5.33 -8.03
CA THR A 258 -20.80 -4.24 -7.65
C THR A 258 -21.00 -3.79 -6.19
N PRO A 259 -22.24 -3.61 -5.68
CA PRO A 259 -22.46 -3.28 -4.28
C PRO A 259 -21.88 -4.33 -3.32
N THR A 260 -22.11 -5.61 -3.59
CA THR A 260 -21.59 -6.72 -2.77
C THR A 260 -20.07 -6.78 -2.79
N LEU A 261 -19.45 -6.66 -3.97
CA LEU A 261 -18.00 -6.63 -4.11
C LEU A 261 -17.38 -5.40 -3.42
N ASN A 262 -18.08 -4.26 -3.47
CA ASN A 262 -17.66 -3.07 -2.73
C ASN A 262 -17.60 -3.35 -1.23
N VAL A 263 -18.61 -4.00 -0.65
CA VAL A 263 -18.59 -4.39 0.78
C VAL A 263 -17.43 -5.35 1.05
N LEU A 264 -17.26 -6.39 0.23
CA LEU A 264 -16.18 -7.37 0.38
C LEU A 264 -14.78 -6.73 0.34
N ARG A 265 -14.59 -5.64 -0.42
CA ARG A 265 -13.33 -4.90 -0.47
C ARG A 265 -12.94 -4.25 0.86
N HIS A 266 -13.92 -3.91 1.71
CA HIS A 266 -13.66 -3.30 3.02
C HIS A 266 -13.23 -4.34 4.06
N ILE A 267 -13.49 -5.63 3.81
CA ILE A 267 -12.94 -6.71 4.63
C ILE A 267 -11.42 -6.70 4.42
N ALA A 268 -10.68 -6.48 5.50
CA ALA A 268 -9.22 -6.47 5.45
C ALA A 268 -8.73 -7.79 4.83
N LEU A 269 -7.78 -7.72 3.89
CA LEU A 269 -7.22 -8.90 3.21
C LEU A 269 -6.81 -10.01 4.20
N PHE A 270 -6.21 -9.61 5.34
CA PHE A 270 -5.76 -10.51 6.39
C PHE A 270 -6.89 -11.24 7.13
N ALA A 271 -8.11 -10.72 7.09
CA ALA A 271 -9.26 -11.37 7.70
C ALA A 271 -9.69 -12.63 6.94
N TRP A 272 -9.32 -12.76 5.66
CA TRP A 272 -9.51 -13.98 4.88
C TRP A 272 -8.53 -15.09 5.24
N LEU A 273 -7.46 -14.76 5.96
CA LEU A 273 -6.35 -15.67 6.19
C LEU A 273 -6.79 -16.95 6.91
N PRO A 274 -7.54 -16.88 8.03
CA PRO A 274 -8.11 -18.08 8.65
C PRO A 274 -8.86 -19.02 7.72
N LEU A 275 -9.78 -18.46 6.93
CA LEU A 275 -10.61 -19.24 6.02
C LEU A 275 -9.75 -19.90 4.93
N LEU A 276 -8.79 -19.16 4.38
CA LEU A 276 -7.87 -19.68 3.38
C LEU A 276 -6.98 -20.79 3.93
N THR A 277 -6.47 -20.64 5.16
CA THR A 277 -5.69 -21.69 5.81
C THR A 277 -6.53 -22.91 6.15
N ALA A 278 -7.82 -22.74 6.48
CA ALA A 278 -8.72 -23.83 6.79
C ALA A 278 -9.18 -24.59 5.53
N TRP A 279 -9.40 -23.90 4.41
CA TRP A 279 -9.89 -24.50 3.17
C TRP A 279 -8.79 -25.06 2.27
N VAL A 280 -7.69 -24.33 2.12
CA VAL A 280 -6.60 -24.65 1.17
C VAL A 280 -5.39 -25.24 1.89
N GLY A 281 -5.28 -25.04 3.21
CA GLY A 281 -4.12 -25.42 4.00
C GLY A 281 -3.06 -24.31 4.06
N ASN A 282 -1.98 -24.59 4.79
CA ASN A 282 -0.86 -23.66 4.99
C ASN A 282 0.24 -23.78 3.93
N ASP A 283 0.09 -24.63 2.91
CA ASP A 283 1.13 -24.88 1.91
C ASP A 283 1.27 -23.73 0.89
N ASN A 284 2.15 -23.92 -0.09
CA ASN A 284 2.34 -22.97 -1.19
C ASN A 284 1.03 -22.61 -1.91
N GLY A 285 0.07 -23.54 -2.01
CA GLY A 285 -1.24 -23.28 -2.60
C GLY A 285 -2.02 -22.19 -1.86
N GLY A 286 -2.10 -22.27 -0.52
CA GLY A 286 -2.79 -21.26 0.30
C GLY A 286 -2.17 -19.88 0.15
N LYS A 287 -0.83 -19.81 0.10
CA LYS A 287 -0.09 -18.56 -0.14
C LYS A 287 -0.41 -17.95 -1.51
N ILE A 288 -0.41 -18.77 -2.57
CA ILE A 288 -0.72 -18.32 -3.93
C ILE A 288 -2.15 -17.78 -4.01
N VAL A 289 -3.12 -18.47 -3.40
CA VAL A 289 -4.52 -18.02 -3.35
C VAL A 289 -4.66 -16.69 -2.60
N PHE A 290 -3.96 -16.53 -1.47
CA PHE A 290 -3.95 -15.28 -0.72
C PHE A 290 -3.38 -14.11 -1.55
N ILE A 291 -2.27 -14.33 -2.26
CA ILE A 291 -1.66 -13.34 -3.16
C ILE A 291 -2.59 -13.01 -4.35
N ALA A 292 -3.28 -14.02 -4.89
CA ALA A 292 -4.25 -13.83 -5.96
C ALA A 292 -5.42 -12.96 -5.47
N LEU A 293 -5.95 -13.23 -4.28
CA LEU A 293 -7.01 -12.42 -3.68
C LEU A 293 -6.55 -10.98 -3.43
N ALA A 294 -5.32 -10.79 -2.96
CA ALA A 294 -4.72 -9.47 -2.70
C ALA A 294 -4.65 -8.60 -3.96
N SER A 295 -4.25 -9.21 -5.08
CA SER A 295 -4.08 -8.51 -6.37
C SER A 295 -5.38 -8.43 -7.19
N PHE A 296 -6.35 -9.32 -6.93
CA PHE A 296 -7.66 -9.35 -7.58
C PHE A 296 -8.44 -8.05 -7.40
N PHE A 297 -8.66 -7.60 -6.15
CA PHE A 297 -9.55 -6.46 -5.89
C PHE A 297 -9.04 -5.14 -6.49
N PRO A 298 -7.77 -4.73 -6.34
CA PRO A 298 -7.27 -3.52 -6.97
C PRO A 298 -7.42 -3.56 -8.50
N MET A 299 -7.13 -4.72 -9.12
CA MET A 299 -7.25 -4.89 -10.56
C MET A 299 -8.71 -4.83 -11.03
N PHE A 300 -9.60 -5.52 -10.31
CA PHE A 300 -11.03 -5.57 -10.56
C PHE A 300 -11.65 -4.17 -10.55
N PHE A 301 -11.48 -3.42 -9.46
CA PHE A 301 -12.09 -2.12 -9.30
C PHE A 301 -11.50 -1.06 -10.25
N SER A 302 -10.19 -1.10 -10.47
CA SER A 302 -9.55 -0.18 -11.41
C SER A 302 -10.05 -0.42 -12.84
N THR A 303 -10.17 -1.68 -13.25
CA THR A 303 -10.71 -2.05 -14.56
C THR A 303 -12.17 -1.63 -14.70
N LEU A 304 -13.00 -1.96 -13.71
CA LEU A 304 -14.42 -1.61 -13.68
C LEU A 304 -14.62 -0.09 -13.80
N GLN A 305 -13.93 0.70 -12.96
CA GLN A 305 -14.04 2.16 -12.99
C GLN A 305 -13.48 2.76 -14.28
N ALA A 306 -12.36 2.24 -14.80
CA ALA A 306 -11.77 2.72 -16.05
C ALA A 306 -12.71 2.56 -17.25
N VAL A 307 -13.45 1.45 -17.29
CA VAL A 307 -14.42 1.19 -18.35
C VAL A 307 -15.67 2.04 -18.16
N LEU A 308 -16.15 2.23 -16.92
CA LEU A 308 -17.36 3.01 -16.62
C LEU A 308 -17.17 4.53 -16.75
N GLN A 309 -15.97 5.05 -16.45
CA GLN A 309 -15.66 6.49 -16.47
C GLN A 309 -15.06 6.96 -17.81
N ARG A 310 -15.13 6.15 -18.87
CA ARG A 310 -14.62 6.55 -20.19
C ARG A 310 -15.44 7.69 -20.79
N ASN A 311 -14.87 8.41 -21.74
CA ASN A 311 -15.56 9.53 -22.41
C ASN A 311 -16.83 9.04 -23.14
N PRO A 312 -18.02 9.56 -22.81
CA PRO A 312 -19.27 9.18 -23.48
C PRO A 312 -19.26 9.45 -24.99
N GLN A 313 -18.49 10.43 -25.46
CA GLN A 313 -18.36 10.74 -26.90
C GLN A 313 -17.79 9.57 -27.70
N LEU A 314 -16.88 8.77 -27.10
CA LEU A 314 -16.31 7.60 -27.77
C LEU A 314 -17.36 6.49 -27.96
N ASP A 315 -18.36 6.40 -27.07
CA ASP A 315 -19.49 5.49 -27.23
C ASP A 315 -20.48 5.95 -28.29
N GLU A 316 -20.70 7.26 -28.42
CA GLU A 316 -21.53 7.83 -29.48
C GLU A 316 -20.93 7.56 -30.86
N VAL A 317 -19.62 7.80 -31.02
CA VAL A 317 -18.89 7.48 -32.26
C VAL A 317 -19.00 5.99 -32.59
N ALA A 318 -18.83 5.11 -31.60
CA ALA A 318 -18.96 3.67 -31.80
C ALA A 318 -20.36 3.25 -32.28
N ARG A 319 -21.39 3.93 -31.77
CA ARG A 319 -22.80 3.71 -32.14
C ARG A 319 -23.11 4.22 -33.55
N VAL A 320 -22.61 5.40 -33.91
CA VAL A 320 -22.75 5.99 -35.26
C VAL A 320 -22.06 5.12 -36.31
N LEU A 321 -20.84 4.64 -36.02
CA LEU A 321 -20.09 3.74 -36.88
C LEU A 321 -20.60 2.28 -36.87
N ARG A 322 -21.65 1.97 -36.10
CA ARG A 322 -22.24 0.63 -35.93
C ARG A 322 -21.18 -0.45 -35.69
N LEU A 323 -20.19 -0.15 -34.85
CA LEU A 323 -19.15 -1.11 -34.51
C LEU A 323 -19.75 -2.33 -33.79
N GLY A 324 -19.45 -3.54 -34.28
CA GLY A 324 -19.85 -4.78 -33.59
C GLY A 324 -19.17 -4.90 -32.21
N GLU A 325 -19.73 -5.72 -31.32
CA GLU A 325 -19.30 -5.83 -29.90
C GLU A 325 -17.79 -6.08 -29.73
N PHE A 326 -17.20 -6.95 -30.55
CA PHE A 326 -15.76 -7.21 -30.50
C PHE A 326 -14.92 -6.02 -31.01
N ALA A 327 -15.38 -5.35 -32.07
CA ALA A 327 -14.74 -4.15 -32.59
C ALA A 327 -14.84 -2.99 -31.59
N ARG A 328 -15.99 -2.85 -30.93
CA ARG A 328 -16.21 -1.88 -29.85
C ARG A 328 -15.30 -2.17 -28.66
N LEU A 329 -15.21 -3.43 -28.22
CA LEU A 329 -14.30 -3.83 -27.14
C LEU A 329 -12.84 -3.47 -27.46
N ARG A 330 -12.35 -3.88 -28.63
CA ARG A 330 -10.93 -3.74 -28.99
C ARG A 330 -10.53 -2.32 -29.41
N ARG A 331 -11.40 -1.57 -30.08
CA ARG A 331 -11.06 -0.25 -30.65
C ARG A 331 -11.53 0.94 -29.81
N VAL A 332 -12.49 0.74 -28.91
CA VAL A 332 -13.09 1.84 -28.13
C VAL A 332 -12.87 1.61 -26.64
N ILE A 333 -13.32 0.46 -26.13
CA ILE A 333 -13.38 0.21 -24.69
C ILE A 333 -11.98 -0.03 -24.11
N LEU A 334 -11.22 -0.99 -24.65
CA LEU A 334 -9.86 -1.29 -24.19
C LEU A 334 -8.91 -0.09 -24.28
N PRO A 335 -8.79 0.64 -25.41
CA PRO A 335 -7.91 1.79 -25.49
C PRO A 335 -8.38 2.97 -24.62
N GLY A 336 -9.70 3.19 -24.49
CA GLY A 336 -10.26 4.22 -23.63
C GLY A 336 -10.04 3.95 -22.13
N ALA A 337 -10.11 2.68 -21.73
CA ALA A 337 -9.91 2.24 -20.34
C ALA A 337 -8.45 1.88 -20.01
N ALA A 338 -7.57 1.78 -21.00
CA ALA A 338 -6.17 1.35 -20.83
C ALA A 338 -5.44 2.10 -19.70
N PRO A 339 -5.51 3.44 -19.57
CA PRO A 339 -4.81 4.14 -18.50
C PRO A 339 -5.22 3.68 -17.09
N GLY A 340 -6.53 3.49 -16.88
CA GLY A 340 -7.03 3.00 -15.59
C GLY A 340 -6.74 1.51 -15.36
N ILE A 341 -6.74 0.69 -16.42
CA ILE A 341 -6.33 -0.73 -16.37
C ILE A 341 -4.86 -0.84 -15.97
N PHE A 342 -3.95 -0.06 -16.57
CA PHE A 342 -2.53 -0.08 -16.24
C PHE A 342 -2.23 0.53 -14.86
N ALA A 343 -2.96 1.57 -14.46
CA ALA A 343 -2.90 2.06 -13.08
C ALA A 343 -3.35 0.98 -12.09
N GLY A 344 -4.38 0.23 -12.43
CA GLY A 344 -4.85 -0.95 -11.68
C GLY A 344 -3.81 -2.05 -11.61
N LEU A 345 -3.14 -2.35 -12.73
CA LEU A 345 -2.05 -3.33 -12.78
C LEU A 345 -0.91 -2.94 -11.84
N ARG A 346 -0.49 -1.67 -11.84
CA ARG A 346 0.54 -1.16 -10.92
C ARG A 346 0.12 -1.39 -9.46
N LEU A 347 -1.11 -1.04 -9.10
CA LEU A 347 -1.62 -1.28 -7.74
C LEU A 347 -1.64 -2.78 -7.43
N ALA A 348 -2.16 -3.61 -8.33
CA ALA A 348 -2.24 -5.05 -8.14
C ALA A 348 -0.86 -5.70 -7.93
N LEU A 349 0.19 -5.23 -8.61
CA LEU A 349 1.57 -5.67 -8.39
C LEU A 349 2.09 -5.32 -6.99
N ILE A 350 1.80 -4.11 -6.49
CA ILE A 350 2.17 -3.68 -5.14
C ILE A 350 1.43 -4.53 -4.09
N TYR A 351 0.14 -4.78 -4.29
CA TYR A 351 -0.67 -5.61 -3.40
C TYR A 351 -0.29 -7.10 -3.48
N ALA A 352 0.15 -7.61 -4.64
CA ALA A 352 0.69 -8.96 -4.76
C ALA A 352 1.96 -9.13 -3.90
N TRP A 353 2.86 -8.13 -3.93
CA TRP A 353 4.07 -8.13 -3.09
C TRP A 353 3.73 -8.05 -1.59
N LEU A 354 2.83 -7.13 -1.21
CA LEU A 354 2.34 -7.01 0.15
C LEU A 354 1.67 -8.29 0.65
N GLY A 355 0.83 -8.89 -0.21
CA GLY A 355 0.15 -10.14 0.04
C GLY A 355 1.12 -11.31 0.20
N ASN A 356 2.21 -11.34 -0.57
CA ASN A 356 3.23 -12.38 -0.45
C ASN A 356 3.94 -12.32 0.92
N ILE A 357 4.34 -11.14 1.36
CA ILE A 357 4.97 -10.95 2.68
C ILE A 357 3.99 -11.35 3.78
N GLY A 358 2.73 -10.92 3.67
CA GLY A 358 1.67 -11.33 4.58
C GLY A 358 1.49 -12.84 4.65
N ALA A 359 1.37 -13.50 3.50
CA ALA A 359 1.22 -14.96 3.43
C ALA A 359 2.41 -15.69 4.06
N GLU A 360 3.64 -15.23 3.83
CA GLU A 360 4.84 -15.83 4.42
C GLU A 360 4.92 -15.69 5.94
N TYR A 361 4.41 -14.57 6.49
CA TYR A 361 4.38 -14.38 7.92
C TYR A 361 3.35 -15.25 8.62
N PHE A 362 2.12 -15.26 8.11
CA PHE A 362 1.01 -15.92 8.79
C PHE A 362 0.88 -17.40 8.43
N MET A 363 1.41 -17.82 7.28
CA MET A 363 1.52 -19.20 6.84
C MET A 363 3.01 -19.58 6.76
N SER A 364 3.70 -19.59 7.91
CA SER A 364 5.17 -19.77 8.01
C SER A 364 5.65 -21.20 7.68
N SER A 365 5.21 -21.75 6.54
CA SER A 365 5.64 -23.03 6.00
C SER A 365 6.65 -22.84 4.86
N GLY A 366 7.87 -23.34 4.99
CA GLY A 366 8.84 -23.35 3.89
C GLY A 366 9.62 -22.05 3.65
N VAL A 367 10.08 -21.86 2.41
CA VAL A 367 11.14 -20.89 2.06
C VAL A 367 10.55 -19.55 1.61
N GLY A 368 10.93 -18.45 2.25
CA GLY A 368 10.52 -17.09 1.89
C GLY A 368 11.14 -16.02 2.80
N ILE A 369 11.23 -14.78 2.30
CA ILE A 369 11.85 -13.66 3.04
C ILE A 369 11.12 -13.38 4.35
N GLY A 370 9.78 -13.39 4.32
CA GLY A 370 8.97 -13.18 5.52
C GLY A 370 9.22 -14.27 6.57
N SER A 371 9.27 -15.53 6.15
CA SER A 371 9.58 -16.65 7.05
C SER A 371 11.01 -16.55 7.61
N LEU A 372 11.98 -16.15 6.78
CA LEU A 372 13.36 -15.87 7.22
C LEU A 372 13.41 -14.76 8.26
N MET A 373 12.67 -13.66 8.08
CA MET A 373 12.65 -12.55 9.03
C MET A 373 12.01 -12.93 10.37
N ILE A 374 10.93 -13.71 10.37
CA ILE A 374 10.32 -14.22 11.61
C ILE A 374 11.27 -15.17 12.33
N ASN A 375 11.93 -16.08 11.61
CA ASN A 375 12.89 -17.00 12.22
C ASN A 375 14.09 -16.23 12.81
N ALA A 376 14.60 -15.23 12.09
CA ALA A 376 15.66 -14.35 12.60
C ALA A 376 15.20 -13.57 13.84
N GLN A 377 13.93 -13.15 13.89
CA GLN A 377 13.36 -12.48 15.06
C GLN A 377 13.30 -13.40 16.29
N GLN A 378 12.99 -14.69 16.13
CA GLN A 378 13.04 -15.65 17.23
C GLN A 378 14.46 -15.87 17.77
N LEU A 379 15.47 -15.78 16.89
CA LEU A 379 16.88 -15.89 17.22
C LEU A 379 17.50 -14.55 17.65
N LEU A 380 16.72 -13.46 17.68
CA LEU A 380 17.20 -12.09 17.89
C LEU A 380 18.34 -11.68 16.93
N ASP A 381 18.38 -12.28 15.73
CA ASP A 381 19.35 -11.99 14.67
C ASP A 381 18.94 -10.72 13.90
N MET A 382 19.20 -9.58 14.51
CA MET A 382 18.92 -8.25 13.96
C MET A 382 19.53 -7.99 12.58
N PRO A 383 20.80 -8.39 12.29
CA PRO A 383 21.38 -8.21 10.96
C PRO A 383 20.52 -8.87 9.87
N THR A 384 20.02 -10.07 10.12
CA THR A 384 19.21 -10.82 9.17
C THR A 384 17.81 -10.20 9.00
N ILE A 385 17.18 -9.71 10.09
CA ILE A 385 15.90 -8.98 10.00
C ILE A 385 16.03 -7.72 9.14
N LEU A 386 17.03 -6.89 9.44
CA LEU A 386 17.27 -5.63 8.71
C LEU A 386 17.64 -5.88 7.25
N CYS A 387 18.44 -6.92 6.97
CA CYS A 387 18.74 -7.38 5.61
C CYS A 387 17.46 -7.76 4.85
N GLY A 388 16.56 -8.53 5.47
CA GLY A 388 15.25 -8.88 4.91
C GLY A 388 14.38 -7.65 4.63
N MET A 389 14.34 -6.68 5.54
CA MET A 389 13.62 -5.41 5.37
C MET A 389 14.12 -4.61 4.16
N VAL A 390 15.45 -4.52 4.00
CA VAL A 390 16.07 -3.83 2.87
C VAL A 390 15.72 -4.53 1.55
N LEU A 391 15.82 -5.86 1.50
CA LEU A 391 15.41 -6.65 0.32
C LEU A 391 13.94 -6.42 -0.03
N VAL A 392 13.07 -6.42 0.98
CA VAL A 392 11.64 -6.15 0.81
C VAL A 392 11.38 -4.75 0.23
N GLY A 393 12.07 -3.73 0.76
CA GLY A 393 11.97 -2.35 0.30
C GLY A 393 12.46 -2.17 -1.13
N ILE A 394 13.66 -2.67 -1.45
CA ILE A 394 14.25 -2.60 -2.79
C ILE A 394 13.32 -3.25 -3.83
N THR A 395 12.76 -4.40 -3.47
CA THR A 395 11.92 -5.17 -4.40
C THR A 395 10.56 -4.53 -4.60
N GLY A 396 9.93 -4.04 -3.52
CA GLY A 396 8.71 -3.26 -3.62
C GLY A 396 8.91 -2.02 -4.49
N ALA A 397 10.03 -1.30 -4.32
CA ALA A 397 10.38 -0.15 -5.14
C ALA A 397 10.64 -0.53 -6.61
N ALA A 398 11.29 -1.67 -6.87
CA ALA A 398 11.53 -2.18 -8.20
C ALA A 398 10.21 -2.57 -8.91
N LEU A 399 9.29 -3.23 -8.22
CA LEU A 399 7.97 -3.60 -8.73
C LEU A 399 7.12 -2.35 -9.02
N ASP A 400 7.10 -1.37 -8.13
CA ASP A 400 6.39 -0.11 -8.35
C ASP A 400 7.00 0.68 -9.53
N LYS A 401 8.33 0.73 -9.65
CA LYS A 401 9.01 1.35 -10.80
C LYS A 401 8.68 0.61 -12.10
N ALA A 402 8.68 -0.72 -12.10
CA ALA A 402 8.31 -1.53 -13.25
C ALA A 402 6.85 -1.27 -13.66
N GLY A 403 5.92 -1.24 -12.71
CA GLY A 403 4.51 -0.92 -12.95
C GLY A 403 4.32 0.48 -13.54
N ARG A 404 5.02 1.50 -13.01
CA ARG A 404 5.01 2.86 -13.56
C ARG A 404 5.57 2.93 -14.98
N LEU A 405 6.65 2.22 -15.28
CA LEU A 405 7.23 2.17 -16.62
C LEU A 405 6.27 1.52 -17.62
N LEU A 406 5.57 0.46 -17.22
CA LEU A 406 4.54 -0.19 -18.04
C LEU A 406 3.37 0.76 -18.31
N GLU A 407 2.86 1.42 -17.28
CA GLU A 407 1.79 2.42 -17.39
C GLU A 407 2.17 3.57 -18.34
N MET A 408 3.35 4.16 -18.16
CA MET A 408 3.82 5.26 -19.00
C MET A 408 4.02 4.81 -20.45
N ARG A 409 4.60 3.63 -20.69
CA ARG A 409 4.79 3.09 -22.06
C ARG A 409 3.46 2.81 -22.75
N ALA A 410 2.49 2.26 -22.02
CA ALA A 410 1.21 1.90 -22.57
C ALA A 410 0.26 3.10 -22.77
N THR A 411 0.52 4.25 -22.15
CA THR A 411 -0.35 5.44 -22.23
C THR A 411 0.28 6.63 -22.96
N ARG A 412 1.40 6.41 -23.66
CA ARG A 412 2.18 7.47 -24.34
C ARG A 412 1.34 8.35 -25.26
N TRP A 413 0.37 7.77 -25.96
CA TRP A 413 -0.47 8.49 -26.93
C TRP A 413 -1.26 9.65 -26.31
N ARG A 414 -1.62 9.59 -25.02
CA ARG A 414 -2.45 10.61 -24.37
C ARG A 414 -1.64 11.73 -23.71
N GLN A 415 -0.38 11.50 -23.40
CA GLN A 415 0.50 12.56 -22.88
C GLN A 415 0.81 13.61 -23.96
N GLN A 416 0.68 13.26 -25.24
CA GLN A 416 0.85 14.18 -26.37
C GLN A 416 -0.36 15.10 -26.60
N GLU A 417 -1.57 14.75 -26.17
CA GLU A 417 -2.76 15.60 -26.31
C GLU A 417 -2.86 16.69 -25.23
N GLN A 418 -2.00 16.66 -24.21
CA GLN A 418 -2.01 17.61 -23.09
C GLN A 418 -0.81 18.58 -23.09
N LEU A 419 0.03 18.51 -24.12
CA LEU A 419 1.07 19.51 -24.44
C LEU A 419 0.56 20.36 -25.61
#